data_AF-A0A0N4XNY2-F1
#
_entry.id   AF-A0A0N4XNY2-F1
#
_cell.length_a   1.000
_cell.length_b   1.000
_cell.length_c   1.000
_cell.angle_alpha   90.00
_cell.angle_beta   90.00
_cell.angle_gamma   90.00
#
_symmetry.space_group_name_H-M   'P 1'
#
loop_
_entity.id
_entity.type
_entity.pdbx_description
1 polymer ?
#
loop_
_entity_poly.entity_id
_entity_poly.type
_entity_poly.pdbx_seq_one_letter_code
_entity_poly.pdbx_strand_id
1 'polypeptide(L)'
;MSSSHSACGLGNRHVTGPEFVRACIGKEIIVPSRGYIAVINASEVSERELNGFCRRAIYLQACIIIKDTSFVRLSCPELKEMKPCEPGRPVFEIIGNHDLVKVELPTSVKIPDGEKVLVVKQNRRLPVDVIMNLKKICPDCQVLSHQSKCDNLRTVRSVADFINRCGNQPIIVIKEVVLDYPFTETQLNKLFAGVVEVQLCLRIRNSKIRRLEFPKLVRWKSCSPGKLAIEFENNAYLRRIRFPACSSKKCIDNGSIKNNPDVPDAQLRDVKAVCENCVIEKYVPGTTFLLTVPSW
;
A
#
# COMPACT_ATOMS: atom_id res chain seq x y z
N MET A 1 -10.13 -8.24 43.59
CA MET A 1 -9.31 -7.43 44.51
C MET A 1 -8.40 -6.53 43.70
N SER A 2 -8.34 -5.27 44.10
CA SER A 2 -7.85 -4.10 43.35
C SER A 2 -6.36 -4.15 43.00
N SER A 3 -6.05 -3.90 41.73
CA SER A 3 -4.78 -3.30 41.34
C SER A 3 -4.95 -2.71 39.93
N SER A 4 -5.28 -1.42 39.83
CA SER A 4 -5.31 -0.67 38.57
C SER A 4 -3.87 -0.43 38.09
N HIS A 5 -3.23 -1.51 37.67
CA HIS A 5 -1.81 -1.67 37.33
C HIS A 5 -1.62 -1.87 35.83
N SER A 6 -1.14 -0.86 35.10
CA SER A 6 -0.38 -1.10 33.87
C SER A 6 0.42 0.14 33.49
N ALA A 7 1.64 0.19 34.01
CA ALA A 7 2.86 0.67 33.33
C ALA A 7 3.98 -0.33 33.64
N CYS A 8 3.64 -1.62 33.57
CA CYS A 8 4.59 -2.70 33.84
C CYS A 8 5.28 -2.59 35.21
N GLY A 9 4.57 -2.06 36.21
CA GLY A 9 5.09 -1.85 37.58
C GLY A 9 5.79 -0.51 37.82
N LEU A 10 5.74 0.44 36.88
CA LEU A 10 6.47 1.72 36.98
C LEU A 10 5.74 2.83 37.78
N GLY A 11 4.48 2.62 38.18
CA GLY A 11 3.69 3.62 38.90
C GLY A 11 3.41 4.89 38.07
N ASN A 12 3.23 6.04 38.72
CA ASN A 12 2.89 7.32 38.09
C ASN A 12 4.10 8.25 37.88
N ARG A 13 5.33 7.73 37.89
CA ARG A 13 6.53 8.54 37.66
C ARG A 13 6.76 8.76 36.17
N HIS A 14 7.41 9.87 35.82
CA HIS A 14 7.95 10.03 34.47
C HIS A 14 9.04 8.99 34.21
N VAL A 15 8.91 8.27 33.10
CA VAL A 15 9.87 7.25 32.66
C VAL A 15 10.26 7.51 31.21
N THR A 16 11.50 7.20 30.88
CA THR A 16 11.99 7.25 29.51
C THR A 16 11.45 6.08 28.68
N GLY A 17 11.48 6.21 27.36
CA GLY A 17 11.12 5.11 26.45
C GLY A 17 11.90 3.81 26.73
N PRO A 18 13.25 3.86 26.87
CA PRO A 18 14.05 2.68 27.21
C PRO A 18 13.69 2.04 28.56
N GLU A 19 13.41 2.83 29.60
CA GLU A 19 12.96 2.30 30.89
C GLU A 19 11.61 1.61 30.78
N PHE A 20 10.67 2.21 30.04
CA PHE A 20 9.37 1.61 29.77
C PHE A 20 9.52 0.28 29.01
N VAL A 21 10.37 0.23 27.98
CA VAL A 21 10.67 -1.00 27.22
C VAL A 21 11.16 -2.10 28.16
N ARG A 22 12.20 -1.83 28.96
CA ARG A 22 12.80 -2.83 29.85
C ARG A 22 11.83 -3.34 30.91
N ALA A 23 11.03 -2.45 31.50
CA ALA A 23 10.05 -2.82 32.51
C ALA A 23 8.93 -3.70 31.94
N CYS A 24 8.58 -3.50 30.67
CA CYS A 24 7.48 -4.19 30.00
C CYS A 24 7.88 -5.49 29.29
N ILE A 25 9.16 -5.92 29.36
CA ILE A 25 9.59 -7.19 28.76
C ILE A 25 8.75 -8.35 29.31
N GLY A 26 8.16 -9.12 28.39
CA GLY A 26 7.32 -10.26 28.72
C GLY A 26 5.94 -9.91 29.30
N LYS A 27 5.49 -8.66 29.28
CA LYS A 27 4.10 -8.35 29.66
C LYS A 27 3.15 -8.60 28.49
N GLU A 28 1.94 -9.07 28.80
CA GLU A 28 0.89 -9.33 27.81
C GLU A 28 0.09 -8.07 27.48
N ILE A 29 -0.15 -7.22 28.49
CA ILE A 29 -0.86 -5.96 28.34
C ILE A 29 0.14 -4.84 28.59
N ILE A 30 0.44 -4.08 27.54
CA ILE A 30 1.37 -2.96 27.58
C ILE A 30 0.58 -1.68 27.30
N VAL A 31 0.28 -0.97 28.38
CA VAL A 31 -0.41 0.30 28.38
C VAL A 31 0.41 1.25 29.26
N PRO A 32 0.57 2.53 28.89
CA PRO A 32 1.21 3.50 29.75
C PRO A 32 0.33 3.86 30.95
N SER A 33 0.96 4.29 32.05
CA SER A 33 0.24 4.90 33.17
C SER A 33 -0.45 6.18 32.73
N ARG A 34 -1.51 6.56 33.46
CA ARG A 34 -2.24 7.79 33.20
C ARG A 34 -1.28 8.99 33.17
N GLY A 35 -1.36 9.80 32.11
CA GLY A 35 -0.52 10.98 31.91
C GLY A 35 0.86 10.71 31.29
N TYR A 36 1.23 9.45 31.08
CA TYR A 36 2.43 9.08 30.35
C TYR A 36 2.09 8.74 28.89
N ILE A 37 2.83 9.33 27.94
CA ILE A 37 2.72 9.02 26.52
C ILE A 37 3.90 8.13 26.15
N ALA A 38 3.64 6.86 25.86
CA ALA A 38 4.67 5.88 25.52
C ALA A 38 5.22 6.09 24.11
N VAL A 39 6.14 7.04 23.96
CA VAL A 39 6.96 7.20 22.75
C VAL A 39 8.29 6.47 22.96
N ILE A 40 8.60 5.52 22.08
CA ILE A 40 9.79 4.68 22.15
C ILE A 40 10.61 4.92 20.90
N ASN A 41 11.84 5.42 21.07
CA ASN A 41 12.81 5.52 19.98
C ASN A 41 13.74 4.30 19.99
N ALA A 42 13.70 3.49 18.93
CA ALA A 42 14.45 2.26 18.84
C ALA A 42 15.97 2.47 18.76
N SER A 43 16.44 3.69 18.45
CA SER A 43 17.88 4.00 18.54
C SER A 43 18.41 3.99 19.98
N GLU A 44 17.52 4.02 20.98
CA GLU A 44 17.88 4.07 22.41
C GLU A 44 17.74 2.70 23.12
N VAL A 45 17.34 1.66 22.37
CA VAL A 45 17.20 0.28 22.88
C VAL A 45 17.80 -0.72 21.91
N SER A 46 18.22 -1.87 22.40
CA SER A 46 18.67 -2.95 21.54
C SER A 46 17.50 -3.65 20.85
N GLU A 47 17.77 -4.28 19.70
CA GLU A 47 16.81 -5.16 19.01
C GLU A 47 16.28 -6.26 19.96
N ARG A 48 17.16 -6.78 20.83
CA ARG A 48 16.79 -7.81 21.82
C ARG A 48 15.77 -7.29 22.83
N GLU A 49 15.96 -6.07 23.33
CA GLU A 49 15.03 -5.47 24.28
C GLU A 49 13.69 -5.17 23.63
N LEU A 50 13.67 -4.57 22.44
CA LEU A 50 12.41 -4.24 21.75
C LEU A 50 11.64 -5.50 21.34
N ASN A 51 12.33 -6.55 20.88
CA ASN A 51 11.69 -7.83 20.61
C ASN A 51 11.22 -8.51 21.90
N GLY A 52 11.97 -8.42 23.00
CA GLY A 52 11.55 -8.92 24.32
C GLY A 52 10.29 -8.22 24.86
N PHE A 53 10.19 -6.91 24.62
CA PHE A 53 9.02 -6.09 24.91
C PHE A 53 7.78 -6.58 24.15
N CYS A 54 7.93 -6.89 22.87
CA CYS A 54 6.83 -7.33 22.01
C CYS A 54 6.47 -8.83 22.11
N ARG A 55 7.41 -9.68 22.54
CA ARG A 55 7.32 -11.15 22.38
C ARG A 55 6.05 -11.78 22.93
N ARG A 56 5.53 -11.28 24.06
CA ARG A 56 4.29 -11.77 24.70
C ARG A 56 3.15 -10.77 24.63
N ALA A 57 3.36 -9.60 24.02
CA ALA A 57 2.38 -8.53 24.02
C ALA A 57 1.15 -8.96 23.20
N ILE A 58 -0.01 -9.00 23.86
CA ILE A 58 -1.33 -9.26 23.26
C ILE A 58 -2.04 -7.94 22.98
N TYR A 59 -1.88 -6.95 23.88
CA TYR A 59 -2.39 -5.59 23.73
C TYR A 59 -1.25 -4.59 23.88
N LEU A 60 -1.10 -3.68 22.93
CA LEU A 60 -0.06 -2.66 22.92
C LEU A 60 -0.63 -1.25 22.68
N GLN A 61 -0.32 -0.31 23.58
CA GLN A 61 -0.55 1.12 23.36
C GLN A 61 0.75 1.91 23.44
N ALA A 62 1.33 2.25 22.30
CA ALA A 62 2.59 2.99 22.21
C ALA A 62 2.79 3.58 20.81
N CYS A 63 3.76 4.50 20.67
CA CYS A 63 4.32 4.93 19.40
C CYS A 63 5.79 4.52 19.35
N ILE A 64 6.12 3.56 18.50
CA ILE A 64 7.45 2.96 18.38
C ILE A 64 8.08 3.45 17.07
N ILE A 65 9.16 4.21 17.19
CA ILE A 65 9.92 4.77 16.07
C ILE A 65 11.16 3.92 15.87
N ILE A 66 11.23 3.20 14.75
CA ILE A 66 12.37 2.40 14.31
C ILE A 66 12.93 3.06 13.07
N LYS A 67 13.81 4.05 13.28
CA LYS A 67 14.35 4.87 12.19
C LYS A 67 15.87 4.79 12.14
N ASP A 68 16.40 4.54 10.94
CA ASP A 68 17.84 4.54 10.64
C ASP A 68 18.65 3.64 11.61
N THR A 69 18.07 2.51 12.02
CA THR A 69 18.68 1.54 12.93
C THR A 69 19.36 0.38 12.18
N SER A 70 20.23 -0.34 12.87
CA SER A 70 20.84 -1.60 12.40
C SER A 70 19.97 -2.83 12.72
N PHE A 71 18.67 -2.65 12.99
CA PHE A 71 17.80 -3.77 13.32
C PHE A 71 17.60 -4.65 12.09
N VAL A 72 17.70 -5.96 12.30
CA VAL A 72 17.47 -7.03 11.34
C VAL A 72 16.04 -7.55 11.44
N ARG A 73 15.45 -7.55 12.65
CA ARG A 73 14.06 -8.02 12.87
C ARG A 73 13.28 -7.23 13.92
N LEU A 74 11.97 -7.07 13.67
CA LEU A 74 10.95 -6.76 14.67
C LEU A 74 9.95 -7.93 14.74
N SER A 75 9.62 -8.41 15.93
CA SER A 75 8.68 -9.52 16.12
C SER A 75 7.77 -9.30 17.33
N CYS A 76 6.46 -9.23 17.07
CA CYS A 76 5.39 -9.14 18.07
C CYS A 76 4.34 -10.25 17.77
N PRO A 77 4.67 -11.54 17.99
CA PRO A 77 3.94 -12.67 17.43
C PRO A 77 2.56 -12.92 18.05
N GLU A 78 2.33 -12.48 19.29
CA GLU A 78 1.08 -12.71 20.02
C GLU A 78 0.09 -11.53 19.96
N LEU A 79 0.44 -10.50 19.18
CA LEU A 79 -0.29 -9.23 19.18
C LEU A 79 -1.69 -9.39 18.59
N LYS A 80 -2.72 -9.10 19.39
CA LYS A 80 -4.14 -9.15 19.00
C LYS A 80 -4.75 -7.78 18.81
N GLU A 81 -4.27 -6.77 19.51
CA GLU A 81 -4.72 -5.39 19.37
C GLU A 81 -3.57 -4.40 19.58
N MET A 82 -3.53 -3.36 18.76
CA MET A 82 -2.59 -2.26 18.93
C MET A 82 -3.26 -0.91 18.77
N LYS A 83 -2.86 0.05 19.61
CA LYS A 83 -3.32 1.44 19.58
C LYS A 83 -2.14 2.40 19.58
N PRO A 84 -2.23 3.52 18.86
CA PRO A 84 -1.18 4.52 18.93
C PRO A 84 -1.14 5.14 20.32
N CYS A 85 0.01 5.70 20.68
CA CYS A 85 0.14 6.45 21.94
C CYS A 85 -0.79 7.67 21.98
N GLU A 86 -1.10 8.26 20.81
CA GLU A 86 -1.98 9.41 20.62
C GLU A 86 -2.70 9.32 19.26
N PRO A 87 -3.91 9.90 19.10
CA PRO A 87 -4.62 9.91 17.82
C PRO A 87 -3.79 10.52 16.67
N GLY A 88 -3.89 9.93 15.48
CA GLY A 88 -3.20 10.41 14.28
C GLY A 88 -1.70 10.08 14.20
N ARG A 89 -1.14 9.39 15.21
CA ARG A 89 0.24 8.87 15.17
C ARG A 89 0.25 7.38 14.79
N PRO A 90 1.32 6.88 14.16
CA PRO A 90 1.47 5.44 13.96
C PRO A 90 1.88 4.73 15.25
N VAL A 91 1.47 3.46 15.40
CA VAL A 91 2.03 2.54 16.39
C VAL A 91 3.47 2.19 16.02
N PHE A 92 3.71 1.87 14.74
CA PHE A 92 5.05 1.57 14.23
C PHE A 92 5.42 2.50 13.10
N GLU A 93 6.49 3.27 13.30
CA GLU A 93 7.15 4.07 12.28
C GLU A 93 8.50 3.44 11.94
N ILE A 94 8.55 2.64 10.89
CA ILE A 94 9.71 1.84 10.47
C ILE A 94 10.33 2.45 9.21
N ILE A 95 11.37 3.25 9.37
CA ILE A 95 11.93 4.09 8.31
C ILE A 95 13.42 3.85 8.12
N GLY A 96 13.85 3.58 6.89
CA GLY A 96 15.28 3.70 6.54
C GLY A 96 16.19 2.60 7.09
N ASN A 97 15.64 1.54 7.69
CA ASN A 97 16.43 0.46 8.28
C ASN A 97 16.94 -0.47 7.17
N HIS A 98 18.19 -0.30 6.77
CA HIS A 98 18.74 -0.96 5.58
C HIS A 98 19.01 -2.46 5.78
N ASP A 99 19.21 -2.90 7.01
CA ASP A 99 19.46 -4.31 7.36
C ASP A 99 18.18 -5.08 7.76
N LEU A 100 17.04 -4.40 7.86
CA LEU A 100 15.78 -4.99 8.30
C LEU A 100 15.22 -5.95 7.24
N VAL A 101 15.10 -7.23 7.61
CA VAL A 101 14.59 -8.30 6.73
C VAL A 101 13.31 -8.94 7.24
N LYS A 102 12.91 -8.71 8.49
CA LYS A 102 11.70 -9.30 9.07
C LYS A 102 10.93 -8.29 9.91
N VAL A 103 9.64 -8.16 9.64
CA VAL A 103 8.66 -7.52 10.52
C VAL A 103 7.51 -8.50 10.69
N GLU A 104 7.35 -9.02 11.89
CA GLU A 104 6.38 -10.06 12.21
C GLU A 104 5.30 -9.51 13.12
N LEU A 105 4.15 -9.23 12.51
CA LEU A 105 2.89 -8.86 13.17
C LEU A 105 1.80 -9.82 12.67
N PRO A 106 0.94 -10.36 13.54
CA PRO A 106 -0.20 -11.17 13.14
C PRO A 106 -1.13 -10.39 12.19
N THR A 107 -1.49 -10.98 11.05
CA THR A 107 -2.41 -10.32 10.09
C THR A 107 -3.82 -10.12 10.63
N SER A 108 -4.16 -10.77 11.75
CA SER A 108 -5.43 -10.66 12.47
C SER A 108 -5.43 -9.59 13.57
N VAL A 109 -4.33 -8.84 13.75
CA VAL A 109 -4.25 -7.79 14.76
C VAL A 109 -5.31 -6.72 14.49
N LYS A 110 -6.06 -6.36 15.52
CA LYS A 110 -7.07 -5.30 15.47
C LYS A 110 -6.39 -3.94 15.61
N ILE A 111 -6.83 -3.00 14.78
CA ILE A 111 -6.39 -1.62 14.78
C ILE A 111 -7.63 -0.72 14.96
N PRO A 112 -7.49 0.50 15.52
CA PRO A 112 -8.63 1.40 15.64
C PRO A 112 -9.14 1.83 14.26
N ASP A 113 -10.45 2.00 14.13
CA ASP A 113 -11.07 2.40 12.88
C ASP A 113 -10.54 3.76 12.39
N GLY A 114 -10.13 3.81 11.12
CA GLY A 114 -9.63 5.04 10.49
C GLY A 114 -8.20 5.47 10.88
N GLU A 115 -7.56 4.79 11.83
CA GLU A 115 -6.19 5.13 12.27
C GLU A 115 -5.13 4.54 11.34
N LYS A 116 -4.12 5.36 10.98
CA LYS A 116 -2.97 4.94 10.17
C LYS A 116 -1.83 4.46 11.06
N VAL A 117 -2.02 3.29 11.65
CA VAL A 117 -1.15 2.74 12.70
C VAL A 117 0.23 2.26 12.22
N LEU A 118 0.47 2.16 10.91
CA LEU A 118 1.75 1.75 10.32
C LEU A 118 2.29 2.80 9.34
N VAL A 119 3.57 3.10 9.49
CA VAL A 119 4.38 3.78 8.46
C VAL A 119 5.62 2.94 8.24
N VAL A 120 5.77 2.36 7.05
CA VAL A 120 6.90 1.51 6.71
C VAL A 120 7.46 1.97 5.37
N LYS A 121 8.64 2.58 5.40
CA LYS A 121 9.28 3.13 4.20
C LYS A 121 10.81 3.05 4.32
N GLN A 122 11.50 3.18 3.22
CA GLN A 122 12.95 3.19 3.04
C GLN A 122 13.71 1.97 3.62
N ASN A 123 13.02 0.87 3.94
CA ASN A 123 13.63 -0.38 4.42
C ASN A 123 14.01 -1.25 3.23
N ARG A 124 15.26 -1.10 2.77
CA ARG A 124 15.76 -1.69 1.52
C ARG A 124 15.60 -3.21 1.51
N ARG A 125 16.12 -3.93 2.50
CA ARG A 125 16.12 -5.41 2.49
C ARG A 125 14.80 -6.04 2.95
N LEU A 126 13.75 -5.25 3.20
CA LEU A 126 12.49 -5.79 3.70
C LEU A 126 11.76 -6.55 2.57
N PRO A 127 11.53 -7.86 2.72
CA PRO A 127 10.90 -8.67 1.69
C PRO A 127 9.47 -8.24 1.37
N VAL A 128 9.06 -8.48 0.14
CA VAL A 128 7.75 -8.06 -0.37
C VAL A 128 6.61 -8.79 0.33
N ASP A 129 6.78 -10.08 0.64
CA ASP A 129 5.79 -10.85 1.40
C ASP A 129 5.54 -10.25 2.80
N VAL A 130 6.59 -9.70 3.44
CA VAL A 130 6.44 -8.96 4.70
C VAL A 130 5.61 -7.69 4.48
N ILE A 131 5.92 -6.91 3.45
CA ILE A 131 5.15 -5.71 3.07
C ILE A 131 3.67 -6.06 2.82
N MET A 132 3.41 -7.18 2.13
CA MET A 132 2.07 -7.67 1.85
C MET A 132 1.31 -8.03 3.13
N ASN A 133 1.97 -8.68 4.09
CA ASN A 133 1.34 -9.00 5.35
C ASN A 133 1.02 -7.74 6.17
N LEU A 134 1.90 -6.74 6.16
CA LEU A 134 1.65 -5.45 6.80
C LEU A 134 0.49 -4.68 6.14
N LYS A 135 0.33 -4.79 4.82
CA LYS A 135 -0.81 -4.21 4.09
C LYS A 135 -2.13 -4.90 4.38
N LYS A 136 -2.14 -6.20 4.67
CA LYS A 136 -3.35 -6.89 5.13
C LYS A 136 -3.84 -6.35 6.47
N ILE A 137 -2.91 -5.97 7.34
CA ILE A 137 -3.22 -5.37 8.65
C ILE A 137 -3.79 -3.96 8.48
N CYS A 138 -3.14 -3.12 7.67
CA CYS A 138 -3.58 -1.75 7.43
C CYS A 138 -3.47 -1.39 5.94
N PRO A 139 -4.54 -1.61 5.15
CA PRO A 139 -4.53 -1.36 3.71
C PRO A 139 -4.24 0.10 3.33
N ASP A 140 -4.76 1.04 4.12
CA ASP A 140 -4.63 2.48 3.91
C ASP A 140 -3.36 3.09 4.54
N CYS A 141 -2.51 2.28 5.19
CA CYS A 141 -1.26 2.72 5.79
C CYS A 141 -0.15 2.98 4.74
N GLN A 142 0.79 3.86 5.12
CA GLN A 142 1.96 4.19 4.30
C GLN A 142 3.04 3.10 4.42
N VAL A 143 2.73 1.91 3.92
CA VAL A 143 3.69 0.81 3.79
C VAL A 143 4.18 0.80 2.34
N LEU A 144 5.27 1.50 2.07
CA LEU A 144 5.94 1.56 0.77
C LEU A 144 7.14 0.61 0.80
N SER A 145 7.30 -0.28 -0.18
CA SER A 145 8.57 -0.99 -0.36
C SER A 145 9.48 -0.25 -1.32
N HIS A 146 10.74 -0.12 -0.92
CA HIS A 146 11.75 0.77 -1.51
C HIS A 146 12.74 0.03 -2.41
N GLN A 147 12.32 -1.11 -2.96
CA GLN A 147 13.15 -1.83 -3.90
C GLN A 147 12.35 -2.24 -5.12
N SER A 148 11.76 -1.25 -5.79
CA SER A 148 11.61 -1.44 -7.23
C SER A 148 12.98 -1.19 -7.87
N LYS A 149 13.48 -2.13 -8.68
CA LYS A 149 14.60 -1.82 -9.59
C LYS A 149 14.19 -0.80 -10.68
N CYS A 150 12.92 -0.37 -10.68
CA CYS A 150 12.37 0.69 -11.50
C CYS A 150 12.37 2.06 -10.82
N ASP A 151 12.75 2.14 -9.54
CA ASP A 151 12.79 3.40 -8.81
C ASP A 151 13.73 4.38 -9.53
N ASN A 152 13.29 5.63 -9.68
CA ASN A 152 14.02 6.73 -10.33
C ASN A 152 14.27 6.59 -11.84
N LEU A 153 13.49 5.77 -12.56
CA LEU A 153 13.47 5.84 -14.02
C LEU A 153 12.93 7.21 -14.49
N ARG A 154 13.85 8.13 -14.81
CA ARG A 154 13.52 9.46 -15.38
C ARG A 154 13.17 9.41 -16.86
N THR A 155 13.62 8.38 -17.57
CA THR A 155 13.31 8.17 -19.00
C THR A 155 13.16 6.69 -19.29
N VAL A 156 12.15 6.34 -20.09
CA VAL A 156 12.01 5.00 -20.69
C VAL A 156 12.50 5.10 -22.14
N ARG A 157 13.68 4.55 -22.41
CA ARG A 157 14.29 4.62 -23.77
C ARG A 157 13.60 3.71 -24.77
N SER A 158 13.17 2.53 -24.32
CA SER A 158 12.38 1.60 -25.11
C SER A 158 11.49 0.74 -24.21
N VAL A 159 10.38 0.25 -24.77
CA VAL A 159 9.49 -0.69 -24.09
C VAL A 159 10.22 -1.97 -23.69
N ALA A 160 11.16 -2.45 -24.52
CA ALA A 160 11.92 -3.66 -24.23
C ALA A 160 12.86 -3.48 -23.02
N ASP A 161 13.62 -2.38 -22.97
CA ASP A 161 14.48 -2.06 -21.82
C ASP A 161 13.66 -1.90 -20.54
N PHE A 162 12.51 -1.24 -20.64
CA PHE A 162 11.61 -1.09 -19.51
C PHE A 162 11.11 -2.43 -18.97
N ILE A 163 10.65 -3.34 -19.83
CA ILE A 163 10.18 -4.67 -19.42
C ILE A 163 11.33 -5.50 -18.85
N ASN A 164 12.53 -5.43 -19.42
CA ASN A 164 13.68 -6.16 -18.89
C ASN A 164 14.07 -5.71 -17.48
N ARG A 165 13.93 -4.41 -17.20
CA ARG A 165 14.21 -3.85 -15.87
C ARG A 165 13.09 -4.12 -14.87
N CYS A 166 11.83 -3.94 -15.30
CA CYS A 166 10.68 -3.82 -14.43
C CYS A 166 9.72 -5.01 -14.43
N GLY A 167 9.93 -5.95 -15.35
CA GLY A 167 9.09 -7.12 -15.52
C GLY A 167 8.92 -7.90 -14.24
N ASN A 168 7.66 -8.22 -13.90
CA ASN A 168 7.29 -9.04 -12.77
C ASN A 168 7.79 -8.53 -11.41
N GLN A 169 8.14 -7.24 -11.32
CA GLN A 169 8.46 -6.65 -10.04
C GLN A 169 7.20 -6.47 -9.21
N PRO A 170 7.26 -6.73 -7.90
CA PRO A 170 6.10 -6.57 -7.04
C PRO A 170 5.74 -5.10 -6.81
N ILE A 171 6.70 -4.20 -6.98
CA ILE A 171 6.49 -2.76 -6.88
C ILE A 171 7.12 -2.08 -8.08
N ILE A 172 6.42 -1.10 -8.65
CA ILE A 172 6.94 -0.23 -9.72
C ILE A 172 6.63 1.23 -9.36
N VAL A 173 7.66 2.07 -9.23
CA VAL A 173 7.50 3.51 -8.98
C VAL A 173 8.17 4.30 -10.09
N ILE A 174 7.36 4.98 -10.89
CA ILE A 174 7.78 5.85 -11.98
C ILE A 174 7.03 7.16 -11.82
N LYS A 175 7.75 8.17 -11.34
CA LYS A 175 7.22 9.51 -11.15
C LYS A 175 7.42 10.33 -12.41
N GLU A 176 6.54 11.31 -12.63
CA GLU A 176 6.67 12.32 -13.69
C GLU A 176 6.55 11.82 -15.14
N VAL A 177 6.67 10.52 -15.40
CA VAL A 177 6.57 9.93 -16.74
C VAL A 177 5.20 9.27 -16.95
N VAL A 178 4.55 9.61 -18.06
CA VAL A 178 3.36 8.92 -18.56
C VAL A 178 3.81 7.84 -19.55
N LEU A 179 3.46 6.59 -19.28
CA LEU A 179 3.75 5.47 -20.16
C LEU A 179 2.68 5.40 -21.26
N ASP A 180 3.00 5.99 -22.40
CA ASP A 180 2.16 6.05 -23.61
C ASP A 180 2.93 5.42 -24.78
N TYR A 181 3.10 4.11 -24.72
CA TYR A 181 3.81 3.32 -25.73
C TYR A 181 2.86 2.29 -26.35
N PRO A 182 3.12 1.83 -27.58
CA PRO A 182 2.31 0.80 -28.24
C PRO A 182 2.59 -0.59 -27.64
N PHE A 183 2.22 -0.79 -26.37
CA PHE A 183 2.39 -2.06 -25.69
C PHE A 183 1.53 -3.16 -26.33
N THR A 184 2.09 -4.36 -26.38
CA THR A 184 1.32 -5.58 -26.65
C THR A 184 0.77 -6.18 -25.36
N GLU A 185 -0.26 -7.02 -25.48
CA GLU A 185 -0.83 -7.74 -24.33
C GLU A 185 0.24 -8.57 -23.61
N THR A 186 1.11 -9.27 -24.34
CA THR A 186 2.22 -10.05 -23.77
C THR A 186 3.21 -9.19 -22.99
N GLN A 187 3.51 -8.00 -23.49
CA GLN A 187 4.41 -7.05 -22.82
C GLN A 187 3.83 -6.54 -21.50
N LEU A 188 2.54 -6.18 -21.48
CA LEU A 188 1.85 -5.77 -20.25
C LEU A 188 1.75 -6.92 -19.25
N ASN A 189 1.44 -8.13 -19.70
CA ASN A 189 1.39 -9.30 -18.83
C ASN A 189 2.76 -9.59 -18.19
N LYS A 190 3.85 -9.52 -18.97
CA LYS A 190 5.21 -9.65 -18.43
C LYS A 190 5.55 -8.56 -17.42
N LEU A 191 5.07 -7.35 -17.65
CA LEU A 191 5.30 -6.22 -16.75
C LEU A 191 4.54 -6.37 -15.44
N PHE A 192 3.25 -6.69 -15.51
CA PHE A 192 2.32 -6.54 -14.39
C PHE A 192 1.87 -7.84 -13.69
N ALA A 193 2.27 -9.03 -14.17
CA ALA A 193 1.85 -10.31 -13.56
C ALA A 193 2.21 -10.43 -12.06
N GLY A 194 3.32 -9.83 -11.65
CA GLY A 194 3.81 -9.84 -10.27
C GLY A 194 3.47 -8.60 -9.47
N VAL A 195 2.98 -7.53 -10.12
CA VAL A 195 2.86 -6.20 -9.51
C VAL A 195 1.76 -6.19 -8.48
N VAL A 196 2.09 -5.65 -7.32
CA VAL A 196 1.20 -5.48 -6.18
C VAL A 196 0.92 -4.01 -5.91
N GLU A 197 1.97 -3.19 -5.88
CA GLU A 197 1.82 -1.75 -5.76
C GLU A 197 2.47 -1.04 -6.92
N VAL A 198 1.86 0.04 -7.35
CA VAL A 198 2.41 0.85 -8.40
C VAL A 198 2.15 2.34 -8.18
N GLN A 199 3.14 3.16 -8.51
CA GLN A 199 2.97 4.58 -8.73
C GLN A 199 3.43 4.88 -10.15
N LEU A 200 2.50 4.92 -11.11
CA LEU A 200 2.78 5.26 -12.50
C LEU A 200 1.52 5.73 -13.21
N CYS A 201 1.69 6.41 -14.35
CA CYS A 201 0.59 6.74 -15.26
C CYS A 201 0.68 5.84 -16.49
N LEU A 202 -0.33 5.00 -16.72
CA LEU A 202 -0.40 4.12 -17.88
C LEU A 202 -1.50 4.58 -18.83
N ARG A 203 -1.13 4.77 -20.10
CA ARG A 203 -2.08 5.08 -21.15
C ARG A 203 -2.06 3.99 -22.21
N ILE A 204 -3.25 3.46 -22.50
CA ILE A 204 -3.50 2.48 -23.57
C ILE A 204 -4.63 3.03 -24.44
N ARG A 205 -4.27 3.51 -25.62
CA ARG A 205 -5.22 4.02 -26.61
C ARG A 205 -5.08 3.32 -27.95
N ASN A 206 -6.19 3.17 -28.67
CA ASN A 206 -6.22 2.64 -30.04
C ASN A 206 -5.45 1.31 -30.20
N SER A 207 -5.45 0.47 -29.16
CA SER A 207 -4.64 -0.75 -29.11
C SER A 207 -5.41 -1.98 -29.62
N LYS A 208 -4.64 -3.03 -29.95
CA LYS A 208 -5.17 -4.36 -30.27
C LYS A 208 -5.27 -5.27 -29.03
N ILE A 209 -5.06 -4.73 -27.84
CA ILE A 209 -5.09 -5.49 -26.58
C ILE A 209 -6.53 -5.95 -26.32
N ARG A 210 -6.69 -7.23 -25.97
CA ARG A 210 -8.00 -7.81 -25.65
C ARG A 210 -8.21 -7.92 -24.14
N ARG A 211 -7.14 -8.06 -23.37
CA ARG A 211 -7.20 -8.26 -21.92
C ARG A 211 -6.16 -7.40 -21.20
N LEU A 212 -6.66 -6.65 -20.21
CA LEU A 212 -5.87 -5.95 -19.21
C LEU A 212 -6.19 -6.58 -17.86
N GLU A 213 -5.23 -7.29 -17.27
CA GLU A 213 -5.42 -8.00 -16.01
C GLU A 213 -4.22 -7.80 -15.09
N PHE A 214 -4.50 -7.34 -13.87
CA PHE A 214 -3.51 -7.00 -12.86
C PHE A 214 -3.77 -7.89 -11.63
N PRO A 215 -3.32 -9.16 -11.66
CA PRO A 215 -3.84 -10.22 -10.79
C PRO A 215 -3.54 -10.00 -9.31
N LYS A 216 -2.40 -9.36 -8.99
CA LYS A 216 -1.91 -9.18 -7.61
C LYS A 216 -1.98 -7.74 -7.12
N LEU A 217 -2.50 -6.82 -7.94
CA LEU A 217 -2.50 -5.40 -7.63
C LEU A 217 -3.44 -5.07 -6.46
N VAL A 218 -2.91 -4.37 -5.47
CA VAL A 218 -3.66 -3.85 -4.31
C VAL A 218 -3.61 -2.32 -4.20
N ARG A 219 -2.67 -1.66 -4.89
CA ARG A 219 -2.61 -0.19 -4.94
C ARG A 219 -2.02 0.33 -6.25
N TRP A 220 -2.67 1.33 -6.84
CA TRP A 220 -2.21 2.07 -8.00
C TRP A 220 -2.37 3.58 -7.79
N LYS A 221 -1.25 4.27 -7.68
CA LYS A 221 -1.17 5.73 -7.60
C LYS A 221 -0.76 6.35 -8.93
N SER A 222 -1.24 7.57 -9.19
CA SER A 222 -0.77 8.31 -10.36
C SER A 222 0.72 8.68 -10.23
N CYS A 223 1.40 8.78 -11.36
CA CYS A 223 2.81 9.17 -11.44
C CYS A 223 3.07 10.58 -10.85
N SER A 224 2.10 11.49 -10.96
CA SER A 224 2.17 12.87 -10.46
C SER A 224 0.77 13.42 -10.12
N PRO A 225 0.67 14.43 -9.22
CA PRO A 225 -0.59 15.12 -8.95
C PRO A 225 -1.26 15.64 -10.23
N GLY A 226 -2.58 15.50 -10.32
CA GLY A 226 -3.37 15.94 -11.49
C GLY A 226 -3.26 15.05 -12.73
N LYS A 227 -2.45 14.00 -12.73
CA LYS A 227 -2.39 13.00 -13.81
C LYS A 227 -3.27 11.79 -13.50
N LEU A 228 -3.78 11.14 -14.54
CA LEU A 228 -4.53 9.89 -14.45
C LEU A 228 -3.57 8.72 -14.24
N ALA A 229 -3.87 7.86 -13.28
CA ALA A 229 -3.11 6.65 -13.00
C ALA A 229 -3.29 5.62 -14.12
N ILE A 230 -4.54 5.45 -14.58
CA ILE A 230 -4.87 4.62 -15.74
C ILE A 230 -5.71 5.39 -16.76
N GLU A 231 -5.43 5.16 -18.03
CA GLU A 231 -6.17 5.75 -19.14
C GLU A 231 -6.34 4.71 -20.25
N PHE A 232 -7.52 4.11 -20.33
CA PHE A 232 -7.85 3.06 -21.29
C PHE A 232 -8.96 3.55 -22.22
N GLU A 233 -8.60 4.12 -23.36
CA GLU A 233 -9.56 4.79 -24.25
C GLU A 233 -9.49 4.30 -25.69
N ASN A 234 -10.64 4.22 -26.36
CA ASN A 234 -10.72 3.90 -27.79
C ASN A 234 -10.08 2.54 -28.17
N ASN A 235 -10.15 1.54 -27.29
CA ASN A 235 -9.63 0.20 -27.58
C ASN A 235 -10.74 -0.72 -28.08
N ALA A 236 -10.92 -0.75 -29.41
CA ALA A 236 -12.02 -1.46 -30.07
C ALA A 236 -12.12 -2.96 -29.72
N TYR A 237 -11.00 -3.61 -29.39
CA TYR A 237 -10.93 -5.05 -29.12
C TYR A 237 -10.81 -5.40 -27.64
N LEU A 238 -10.78 -4.41 -26.74
CA LEU A 238 -10.62 -4.63 -25.32
C LEU A 238 -11.89 -5.27 -24.75
N ARG A 239 -11.77 -6.50 -24.25
CA ARG A 239 -12.89 -7.31 -23.74
C ARG A 239 -12.82 -7.54 -22.23
N ARG A 240 -11.64 -7.33 -21.64
CA ARG A 240 -11.41 -7.61 -20.24
C ARG A 240 -10.55 -6.57 -19.56
N ILE A 241 -11.03 -6.06 -18.42
CA ILE A 241 -10.32 -5.20 -17.49
C ILE A 241 -10.56 -5.75 -16.09
N ARG A 242 -9.52 -6.26 -15.42
CA ARG A 242 -9.65 -6.89 -14.10
C ARG A 242 -8.56 -6.50 -13.12
N PHE A 243 -8.98 -6.33 -11.87
CA PHE A 243 -8.13 -6.08 -10.70
C PHE A 243 -8.51 -7.01 -9.54
N PRO A 244 -8.25 -8.33 -9.65
CA PRO A 244 -8.81 -9.33 -8.73
C PRO A 244 -8.41 -9.18 -7.27
N ALA A 245 -7.23 -8.60 -6.99
CA ALA A 245 -6.72 -8.40 -5.63
C ALA A 245 -7.12 -7.04 -5.02
N CYS A 246 -7.80 -6.17 -5.77
CA CYS A 246 -8.31 -4.92 -5.23
C CYS A 246 -9.57 -5.16 -4.37
N SER A 247 -9.51 -4.79 -3.09
CA SER A 247 -10.63 -4.92 -2.15
C SER A 247 -11.21 -3.58 -1.66
N SER A 248 -10.60 -2.46 -2.04
CA SER A 248 -10.96 -1.11 -1.58
C SER A 248 -11.26 -0.19 -2.75
N LYS A 249 -12.20 0.76 -2.55
CA LYS A 249 -12.49 1.88 -3.47
C LYS A 249 -11.25 2.74 -3.78
N LYS A 250 -10.25 2.72 -2.90
CA LYS A 250 -8.97 3.42 -3.04
C LYS A 250 -7.88 2.54 -3.63
N CYS A 251 -8.19 1.40 -4.23
CA CYS A 251 -7.17 0.59 -4.88
C CYS A 251 -6.51 1.37 -6.01
N ILE A 252 -7.28 2.12 -6.80
CA ILE A 252 -6.79 2.97 -7.89
C ILE A 252 -7.19 4.42 -7.61
N ASP A 253 -6.22 5.34 -7.62
CA ASP A 253 -6.45 6.75 -7.24
C ASP A 253 -7.44 7.44 -8.20
N ASN A 254 -7.21 7.30 -9.51
CA ASN A 254 -8.01 7.93 -10.55
C ASN A 254 -7.78 7.26 -11.92
N GLY A 255 -8.66 7.56 -12.88
CA GLY A 255 -8.48 7.06 -14.23
C GLY A 255 -9.57 7.47 -15.21
N SER A 256 -9.37 7.15 -16.48
CA SER A 256 -10.37 7.33 -17.54
C SER A 256 -10.51 6.03 -18.34
N ILE A 257 -11.74 5.53 -18.46
CA ILE A 257 -12.07 4.36 -19.25
C ILE A 257 -13.26 4.72 -20.14
N LYS A 258 -12.99 4.98 -21.42
CA LYS A 258 -13.98 5.51 -22.37
C LYS A 258 -13.88 4.83 -23.73
N ASN A 259 -15.00 4.76 -24.45
CA ASN A 259 -15.03 4.31 -25.85
C ASN A 259 -14.39 2.93 -26.08
N ASN A 260 -14.61 1.97 -25.16
CA ASN A 260 -14.17 0.59 -25.33
C ASN A 260 -15.41 -0.29 -25.57
N PRO A 261 -15.82 -0.54 -26.84
CA PRO A 261 -17.11 -1.12 -27.20
C PRO A 261 -17.29 -2.56 -26.71
N ASP A 262 -16.20 -3.33 -26.67
CA ASP A 262 -16.21 -4.75 -26.34
C ASP A 262 -16.13 -5.03 -24.83
N VAL A 263 -15.98 -4.00 -23.98
CA VAL A 263 -15.88 -4.17 -22.51
C VAL A 263 -17.27 -4.34 -21.90
N PRO A 264 -17.57 -5.47 -21.23
CA PRO A 264 -18.87 -5.68 -20.61
C PRO A 264 -19.15 -4.70 -19.46
N ASP A 265 -20.40 -4.26 -19.35
CA ASP A 265 -20.86 -3.35 -18.28
C ASP A 265 -20.54 -3.86 -16.86
N ALA A 266 -20.60 -5.18 -16.65
CA ALA A 266 -20.23 -5.78 -15.37
C ALA A 266 -18.80 -5.44 -14.97
N GLN A 267 -17.85 -5.51 -15.91
CA GLN A 267 -16.46 -5.18 -15.64
C GLN A 267 -16.25 -3.69 -15.40
N LEU A 268 -16.98 -2.83 -16.12
CA LEU A 268 -16.96 -1.39 -15.87
C LEU A 268 -17.45 -1.05 -14.45
N ARG A 269 -18.48 -1.77 -13.95
CA ARG A 269 -18.93 -1.65 -12.55
C ARG A 269 -17.88 -2.14 -11.56
N ASP A 270 -17.23 -3.26 -11.82
CA ASP A 270 -16.16 -3.80 -10.98
C ASP A 270 -15.00 -2.80 -10.86
N VAL A 271 -14.58 -2.17 -11.97
CA VAL A 271 -13.55 -1.13 -11.94
C VAL A 271 -14.03 0.10 -11.15
N LYS A 272 -15.29 0.50 -11.31
CA LYS A 272 -15.89 1.60 -10.52
C LYS A 272 -15.89 1.30 -9.02
N ALA A 273 -15.98 0.03 -8.61
CA ALA A 273 -15.96 -0.35 -7.20
C ALA A 273 -14.58 -0.17 -6.55
N VAL A 274 -13.49 -0.23 -7.33
CA VAL A 274 -12.11 -0.21 -6.82
C VAL A 274 -11.30 1.04 -7.18
N CYS A 275 -11.86 1.94 -8.00
CA CYS A 275 -11.22 3.19 -8.39
C CYS A 275 -11.94 4.41 -7.81
N GLU A 276 -11.21 5.26 -7.09
CA GLU A 276 -11.78 6.36 -6.31
C GLU A 276 -12.35 7.46 -7.22
N ASN A 277 -11.50 8.02 -8.09
CA ASN A 277 -11.85 9.13 -8.98
C ASN A 277 -11.76 8.74 -10.47
N CYS A 278 -12.38 7.62 -10.86
CA CYS A 278 -12.43 7.21 -12.27
C CYS A 278 -13.64 7.78 -13.01
N VAL A 279 -13.39 8.30 -14.21
CA VAL A 279 -14.42 8.59 -15.21
C VAL A 279 -14.58 7.37 -16.11
N ILE A 280 -15.75 6.74 -16.06
CA ILE A 280 -16.05 5.53 -16.83
C ILE A 280 -17.25 5.80 -17.71
N GLU A 281 -17.04 5.76 -19.03
CA GLU A 281 -18.08 5.97 -20.04
C GLU A 281 -18.31 4.68 -20.83
N LYS A 282 -19.57 4.25 -20.83
CA LYS A 282 -20.03 3.15 -21.67
C LYS A 282 -20.03 3.61 -23.13
N TYR A 283 -19.53 2.76 -24.02
CA TYR A 283 -19.70 3.00 -25.45
C TYR A 283 -21.18 2.81 -25.83
N VAL A 284 -21.75 3.83 -26.46
CA VAL A 284 -23.08 3.77 -27.06
C VAL A 284 -22.89 3.92 -28.57
N PRO A 285 -23.20 2.88 -29.38
CA PRO A 285 -23.18 3.02 -30.83
C PRO A 285 -24.18 4.09 -31.25
N GLY A 286 -23.72 5.05 -32.07
CA GLY A 286 -24.42 6.19 -32.66
C GLY A 286 -25.90 6.40 -32.29
N THR A 287 -26.18 7.39 -31.44
CA THR A 287 -27.42 8.15 -31.50
C THR A 287 -27.36 9.05 -32.72
N THR A 288 -27.77 8.54 -33.88
CA THR A 288 -28.07 9.39 -35.03
C THR A 288 -29.27 10.26 -34.64
N PHE A 289 -29.04 11.54 -34.36
CA PHE A 289 -30.12 12.52 -34.39
C PHE A 289 -30.67 12.53 -35.82
N LEU A 290 -31.84 11.94 -36.02
CA LEU A 290 -32.66 12.19 -37.20
C LEU A 290 -33.03 13.67 -37.15
N LEU A 291 -32.26 14.51 -37.85
CA LEU A 291 -32.70 15.85 -38.22
C LEU A 291 -33.94 15.67 -39.09
N THR A 292 -35.11 15.86 -38.51
CA THR A 292 -36.34 16.10 -39.26
C THR A 292 -36.14 17.38 -40.04
N VAL A 293 -35.90 17.25 -41.34
CA VAL A 293 -35.94 18.37 -42.29
C VAL A 293 -37.40 18.84 -42.37
N PRO A 294 -37.72 20.13 -42.14
CA PRO A 294 -39.07 20.62 -42.35
C PRO A 294 -39.36 20.62 -43.85
N SER A 295 -40.41 19.92 -44.26
CA SER A 295 -40.99 20.08 -45.60
C SER A 295 -41.71 21.43 -45.66
N TRP A 296 -41.38 22.19 -46.71
CA TRP A 296 -41.99 23.47 -47.10
C TRP A 296 -43.47 23.33 -47.42
#